data_AF-A0A0J9W6Q8-F1
#
_entry.id   AF-A0A0J9W6Q8-F1
#
_cell.length_a   1.000
_cell.length_b   1.000
_cell.length_c   1.000
_cell.angle_alpha   90.00
_cell.angle_beta   90.00
_cell.angle_gamma   90.00
#
_symmetry.space_group_name_H-M   'P 1'
#
loop_
_entity.id
_entity.type
_entity.pdbx_description
1 polymer ?
#
loop_
_entity_poly.entity_id
_entity_poly.type
_entity_poly.pdbx_seq_one_letter_code
_entity_poly.pdbx_strand_id
1 'polypeptide(L)'
;MGSKAHFEGKDILFYAGIFLSIFIVFSFLKKLFYRIWLQRNFLMFPSLNIHTISNISMIIAKNTAIIFAIVFLTHNLLGVIFQVYPGSRLLIETILIKIGGSLYGPAVGQIGRSFRNEVSPGKGIFRTKEFEQLELEEFISASNSEKTMLSQKREIERFLTTVLNFSKASFEFRETKTEELPHYSLKNIDLYYNFEFG
;
A
#
# COMPACT_ATOMS: atom_id res chain seq x y z
N MET A 1 20.33 -39.00 33.22
CA MET A 1 19.12 -38.27 33.65
C MET A 1 19.01 -36.98 32.84
N GLY A 2 18.10 -36.95 31.87
CA GLY A 2 17.82 -35.75 31.08
C GLY A 2 16.32 -35.68 30.85
N SER A 3 15.61 -34.99 31.75
CA SER A 3 14.18 -34.77 31.65
C SER A 3 13.91 -33.87 30.44
N LYS A 4 13.35 -34.43 29.35
CA LYS A 4 12.82 -33.63 28.25
C LYS A 4 11.55 -32.96 28.77
N ALA A 5 11.62 -31.65 29.01
CA ALA A 5 10.45 -30.84 29.32
C ALA A 5 9.44 -30.94 28.17
N HIS A 6 8.39 -31.72 28.37
CA HIS A 6 7.22 -31.73 27.50
C HIS A 6 6.41 -30.47 27.82
N PHE A 7 6.46 -29.47 26.94
CA PHE A 7 5.55 -28.33 27.01
C PHE A 7 4.13 -28.84 26.72
N GLU A 8 3.21 -28.67 27.66
CA GLU A 8 1.81 -29.00 27.43
C GLU A 8 1.17 -27.97 26.49
N GLY A 9 0.19 -28.39 25.68
CA GLY A 9 -0.49 -27.49 24.73
C GLY A 9 -1.13 -26.25 25.37
N LYS A 10 -1.43 -26.31 26.67
CA LYS A 10 -1.93 -25.17 27.47
C LYS A 10 -0.87 -24.10 27.69
N ASP A 11 0.39 -24.49 27.88
CA ASP A 11 1.50 -23.56 28.06
C ASP A 11 1.76 -22.78 26.77
N ILE A 12 1.69 -23.47 25.62
CA ILE A 12 1.86 -22.83 24.30
C ILE A 12 0.78 -21.77 24.05
N LEU A 13 -0.48 -22.07 24.38
CA LEU A 13 -1.59 -21.12 24.26
C LEU A 13 -1.41 -19.92 25.20
N PHE A 14 -0.91 -20.14 26.41
CA PHE A 14 -0.64 -19.08 27.38
C PHE A 14 0.47 -18.12 26.88
N TYR A 15 1.61 -18.66 26.43
CA TYR A 15 2.70 -17.85 25.89
C TYR A 15 2.31 -17.14 24.59
N ALA A 16 1.51 -17.77 23.72
CA ALA A 16 0.98 -17.15 22.52
C ALA A 16 0.04 -15.98 22.87
N GLY A 17 -0.79 -16.12 23.90
CA GLY A 17 -1.65 -15.05 24.41
C GLY A 17 -0.84 -13.86 24.92
N ILE A 18 0.19 -14.11 25.74
CA ILE A 18 1.09 -13.06 26.24
C ILE A 18 1.79 -12.33 25.09
N PHE A 19 2.32 -13.08 24.13
CA PHE A 19 2.98 -12.50 22.96
C PHE A 19 2.03 -11.61 22.15
N LEU A 20 0.80 -12.08 21.91
CA LEU A 20 -0.23 -11.33 21.21
C LEU A 20 -0.61 -10.04 21.96
N SER A 21 -0.75 -10.10 23.28
CA SER A 21 -1.03 -8.91 24.11
C SER A 21 0.10 -7.89 24.04
N ILE A 22 1.36 -8.32 24.15
CA ILE A 22 2.53 -7.45 24.04
C ILE A 22 2.58 -6.81 22.64
N PHE A 23 2.33 -7.60 21.59
CA PHE A 23 2.31 -7.11 20.21
C PHE A 23 1.24 -6.04 19.97
N ILE A 24 0.04 -6.22 20.52
CA ILE A 24 -1.06 -5.25 20.43
C ILE A 24 -0.69 -3.95 21.15
N VAL A 25 -0.17 -4.05 22.38
CA VAL A 25 0.22 -2.87 23.17
C VAL A 25 1.35 -2.11 22.49
N PHE A 26 2.36 -2.81 21.99
CA PHE A 26 3.47 -2.19 21.25
C PHE A 26 2.98 -1.49 19.97
N SER A 27 2.09 -2.12 19.21
CA SER A 27 1.51 -1.53 18.00
C SER A 27 0.70 -0.26 18.31
N PHE A 28 -0.05 -0.27 19.41
CA PHE A 28 -0.81 0.89 19.88
C PHE A 28 0.10 2.04 20.32
N LEU A 29 1.12 1.75 21.15
CA LEU A 29 2.09 2.76 21.61
C LEU A 29 2.88 3.37 20.46
N LYS A 30 3.31 2.54 19.50
CA LYS A 30 3.96 3.02 18.26
C LYS A 30 3.03 4.00 17.53
N LYS A 31 1.76 3.64 17.32
CA LYS A 31 0.78 4.49 16.64
C LYS A 31 0.55 5.82 17.37
N LEU A 32 0.50 5.78 18.70
CA LEU A 32 0.36 6.97 19.54
C LEU A 32 1.60 7.88 19.44
N PHE A 33 2.79 7.29 19.47
CA PHE A 33 4.07 8.01 19.31
C PHE A 33 4.16 8.73 17.96
N TYR A 34 3.89 8.04 16.85
CA TYR A 34 3.93 8.67 15.53
C TYR A 34 2.89 9.79 15.38
N ARG A 35 1.69 9.60 15.94
CA ARG A 35 0.60 10.59 15.90
C ARG A 35 0.90 11.84 16.70
N ILE A 36 1.47 11.69 17.90
CA ILE A 36 1.75 12.81 18.82
C ILE A 36 3.03 13.53 18.42
N TRP A 37 4.09 12.79 18.12
CA TRP A 37 5.45 13.33 18.09
C TRP A 37 5.94 13.70 16.69
N LEU A 38 5.51 12.98 15.65
CA LEU A 38 5.94 13.29 14.28
C LEU A 38 4.95 14.17 13.51
N GLN A 39 3.70 14.36 13.98
CA GLN A 39 2.62 15.07 13.26
C GLN A 39 2.52 14.75 11.75
N ARG A 40 3.05 13.59 11.33
CA ARG A 40 3.13 13.17 9.93
C ARG A 40 2.22 11.97 9.78
N ASN A 41 1.17 12.13 8.96
CA ASN A 41 0.25 11.06 8.57
C ASN A 41 0.82 10.18 7.44
N PHE A 42 2.11 10.32 7.13
CA PHE A 42 2.74 9.69 5.96
C PHE A 42 4.02 8.99 6.37
N LEU A 43 4.10 7.69 6.09
CA LEU A 43 5.37 6.98 6.05
C LEU A 43 5.98 7.23 4.67
N MET A 44 7.04 8.05 4.59
CA MET A 44 7.88 8.08 3.40
C MET A 44 8.75 6.84 3.41
N PHE A 45 8.47 5.89 2.51
CA PHE A 45 9.43 4.82 2.25
C PHE A 45 10.62 5.42 1.52
N PRO A 46 11.87 5.24 2.01
CA PRO A 46 13.03 5.62 1.22
C PRO A 46 13.01 4.86 -0.11
N SER A 47 13.64 5.44 -1.14
CA SER A 47 13.78 4.86 -2.48
C SER A 47 13.87 3.34 -2.43
N LEU A 48 12.89 2.64 -2.99
CA LEU A 48 12.90 1.19 -2.96
C LEU A 48 14.04 0.69 -3.85
N ASN A 49 15.14 0.32 -3.22
CA ASN A 49 16.17 -0.51 -3.84
C ASN A 49 15.49 -1.83 -4.27
N ILE A 50 15.99 -2.48 -5.33
CA ILE A 50 15.56 -3.81 -5.78
C ILE A 50 15.51 -4.79 -4.61
N HIS A 51 16.41 -4.63 -3.64
CA HIS A 51 16.40 -5.39 -2.39
C HIS A 51 15.16 -5.17 -1.52
N THR A 52 14.60 -3.96 -1.47
CA THR A 52 13.40 -3.64 -0.68
C THR A 52 12.12 -4.14 -1.34
N ILE A 53 12.02 -4.06 -2.69
CA ILE A 53 10.93 -4.71 -3.44
C ILE A 53 11.01 -6.22 -3.25
N SER A 54 12.22 -6.80 -3.38
CA SER A 54 12.44 -8.22 -3.12
C SER A 54 12.07 -8.58 -1.67
N ASN A 55 12.35 -7.74 -0.68
CA ASN A 55 11.95 -7.95 0.71
C ASN A 55 10.43 -7.89 0.90
N ILE A 56 9.72 -6.94 0.27
CA ILE A 56 8.25 -6.86 0.35
C ILE A 56 7.62 -8.08 -0.34
N SER A 57 8.06 -8.40 -1.55
CA SER A 57 7.63 -9.62 -2.27
C SER A 57 7.97 -10.89 -1.49
N MET A 58 9.11 -10.92 -0.79
CA MET A 58 9.53 -12.03 0.06
C MET A 58 8.71 -12.10 1.35
N ILE A 59 8.27 -10.97 1.91
CA ILE A 59 7.32 -10.94 3.04
C ILE A 59 5.95 -11.45 2.60
N ILE A 60 5.45 -11.03 1.43
CA ILE A 60 4.19 -11.54 0.86
C ILE A 60 4.33 -13.04 0.61
N ALA A 61 5.38 -13.48 -0.07
CA ALA A 61 5.64 -14.91 -0.35
C ALA A 61 5.80 -15.72 0.94
N LYS A 62 6.47 -15.18 1.96
CA LYS A 62 6.61 -15.83 3.28
C LYS A 62 5.27 -15.94 4.00
N ASN A 63 4.44 -14.91 3.95
CA ASN A 63 3.09 -14.95 4.51
C ASN A 63 2.20 -15.95 3.77
N THR A 64 2.26 -15.98 2.43
CA THR A 64 1.58 -16.99 1.61
C THR A 64 2.08 -18.41 1.92
N ALA A 65 3.39 -18.59 2.10
CA ALA A 65 3.98 -19.87 2.47
C ALA A 65 3.57 -20.33 3.88
N ILE A 66 3.46 -19.40 4.84
CA ILE A 66 2.94 -19.69 6.19
C ILE A 66 1.47 -20.13 6.12
N ILE A 67 0.66 -19.47 5.30
CA ILE A 67 -0.74 -19.88 5.06
C ILE A 67 -0.78 -21.30 4.48
N PHE A 68 0.03 -21.60 3.47
CA PHE A 68 0.13 -22.94 2.90
C PHE A 68 0.61 -23.99 3.93
N ALA A 69 1.58 -23.63 4.78
CA ALA A 69 2.07 -24.51 5.84
C ALA A 69 0.98 -24.81 6.88
N ILE A 70 0.19 -23.81 7.27
CA ILE A 70 -0.96 -23.99 8.18
C ILE A 70 -2.02 -24.88 7.52
N VAL A 71 -2.33 -24.66 6.24
CA VAL A 71 -3.28 -25.50 5.47
C VAL A 71 -2.79 -26.95 5.39
N PHE A 72 -1.50 -27.16 5.19
CA PHE A 72 -0.89 -28.49 5.13
C PHE A 72 -0.90 -29.20 6.50
N LEU A 73 -0.48 -28.52 7.57
CA LEU A 73 -0.45 -29.06 8.92
C LEU A 73 -1.84 -29.39 9.46
N THR A 74 -2.85 -28.64 9.02
CA THR A 74 -4.26 -28.86 9.38
C THR A 74 -4.94 -29.92 8.51
N HIS A 75 -4.18 -30.65 7.68
CA HIS A 75 -4.70 -31.68 6.77
C HIS A 75 -5.86 -31.17 5.92
N ASN A 76 -5.68 -29.97 5.36
CA ASN A 76 -6.63 -29.31 4.46
C ASN A 76 -7.97 -28.86 5.10
N LEU A 77 -8.20 -29.03 6.41
CA LEU A 77 -9.41 -28.55 7.10
C LEU A 77 -9.61 -27.03 6.93
N LEU A 78 -8.54 -26.24 7.10
CA LEU A 78 -8.57 -24.80 6.86
C LEU A 78 -8.56 -24.46 5.35
N GLY A 79 -8.00 -25.33 4.51
CA GLY A 79 -8.04 -25.19 3.04
C GLY A 79 -9.46 -25.25 2.48
N VAL A 80 -10.32 -26.10 3.05
CA VAL A 80 -11.75 -26.19 2.70
C VAL A 80 -12.49 -24.91 3.06
N ILE A 81 -12.17 -24.27 4.19
CA ILE A 81 -12.75 -22.97 4.57
C ILE A 81 -12.37 -21.87 3.56
N PHE A 82 -11.12 -21.89 3.06
CA PHE A 82 -10.63 -20.94 2.05
C PHE A 82 -11.19 -21.17 0.64
N GLN A 83 -11.55 -22.41 0.29
CA GLN A 83 -12.12 -22.77 -1.01
C GLN A 83 -13.65 -22.61 -1.07
N VAL A 84 -14.37 -22.96 0.01
CA VAL A 84 -15.84 -22.88 0.08
C VAL A 84 -16.34 -21.45 0.19
N TYR A 85 -15.53 -20.53 0.73
CA TYR A 85 -15.88 -19.12 0.81
C TYR A 85 -14.74 -18.28 0.21
N PRO A 86 -14.81 -17.89 -1.08
CA PRO A 86 -13.84 -16.96 -1.69
C PRO A 86 -13.71 -15.65 -0.89
N GLY A 87 -14.78 -15.29 -0.17
CA GLY A 87 -14.81 -14.18 0.76
C GLY A 87 -13.87 -14.33 1.95
N SER A 88 -13.42 -15.53 2.34
CA SER A 88 -12.46 -15.72 3.44
C SER A 88 -11.02 -15.37 3.02
N ARG A 89 -10.63 -15.63 1.77
CA ARG A 89 -9.40 -15.09 1.17
C ARG A 89 -9.48 -13.57 1.06
N LEU A 90 -10.60 -13.05 0.54
CA LEU A 90 -10.86 -11.61 0.48
C LEU A 90 -10.84 -10.97 1.87
N LEU A 91 -11.31 -11.70 2.90
CA LEU A 91 -11.34 -11.28 4.29
C LEU A 91 -9.97 -11.33 4.93
N ILE A 92 -9.11 -12.31 4.60
CA ILE A 92 -7.70 -12.31 5.00
C ILE A 92 -6.95 -11.18 4.29
N GLU A 93 -7.13 -10.97 3.00
CA GLU A 93 -6.55 -9.85 2.25
C GLU A 93 -7.04 -8.52 2.83
N THR A 94 -8.34 -8.38 3.12
CA THR A 94 -8.93 -7.19 3.76
C THR A 94 -8.41 -7.02 5.19
N ILE A 95 -8.22 -8.09 5.95
CA ILE A 95 -7.62 -8.05 7.28
C ILE A 95 -6.16 -7.63 7.17
N LEU A 96 -5.40 -8.14 6.20
CA LEU A 96 -4.00 -7.76 5.97
C LEU A 96 -3.88 -6.32 5.45
N ILE A 97 -4.82 -5.84 4.65
CA ILE A 97 -4.93 -4.44 4.21
C ILE A 97 -5.37 -3.54 5.38
N LYS A 98 -6.27 -4.00 6.25
CA LYS A 98 -6.67 -3.25 7.46
C LYS A 98 -5.58 -3.24 8.53
N ILE A 99 -4.88 -4.35 8.71
CA ILE A 99 -3.72 -4.48 9.58
C ILE A 99 -2.57 -3.65 9.00
N GLY A 100 -2.34 -3.73 7.69
CA GLY A 100 -1.38 -2.91 6.96
C GLY A 100 -1.70 -1.41 7.07
N GLY A 101 -2.92 -0.98 6.77
CA GLY A 101 -3.37 0.40 6.94
C GLY A 101 -3.36 0.86 8.41
N SER A 102 -3.55 -0.06 9.37
CA SER A 102 -3.42 0.25 10.80
C SER A 102 -1.97 0.31 11.29
N LEU A 103 -1.05 -0.44 10.67
CA LEU A 103 0.39 -0.52 10.99
C LEU A 103 1.25 0.50 10.24
N TYR A 104 0.88 0.85 9.01
CA TYR A 104 1.66 1.68 8.08
C TYR A 104 1.04 3.06 7.79
N GLY A 105 -0.22 3.29 8.20
CA GLY A 105 -0.97 4.50 7.91
C GLY A 105 -1.87 4.35 6.67
N PRO A 106 -2.81 5.28 6.44
CA PRO A 106 -3.77 5.19 5.35
C PRO A 106 -3.13 5.42 3.98
N ALA A 107 -1.87 5.83 3.89
CA ALA A 107 -1.23 6.15 2.62
C ALA A 107 0.18 5.59 2.50
N VAL A 108 0.54 5.12 1.31
CA VAL A 108 1.85 4.60 0.94
C VAL A 108 2.38 5.43 -0.22
N GLY A 109 3.50 6.12 -0.01
CA GLY A 109 4.16 6.91 -1.05
C GLY A 109 5.49 6.29 -1.45
N GLN A 110 5.81 6.33 -2.74
CA GLN A 110 7.07 5.84 -3.29
C GLN A 110 7.60 6.79 -4.38
N ILE A 111 8.93 6.97 -4.40
CA ILE A 111 9.65 7.56 -5.52
C ILE A 111 10.65 6.51 -6.04
N GLY A 112 10.66 6.26 -7.34
CA GLY A 112 11.57 5.29 -7.93
C GLY A 112 11.60 5.29 -9.45
N ARG A 113 12.56 4.53 -9.99
CA ARG A 113 12.71 4.30 -11.43
C ARG A 113 11.63 3.35 -11.95
N SER A 114 11.07 3.71 -13.09
CA SER A 114 10.09 2.94 -13.83
C SER A 114 10.54 2.75 -15.27
N PHE A 115 10.17 1.61 -15.84
CA PHE A 115 10.54 1.25 -17.21
C PHE A 115 9.29 0.97 -18.03
N ARG A 116 9.24 1.51 -19.25
CA ARG A 116 8.18 1.24 -20.23
C ARG A 116 8.80 0.74 -21.52
N ASN A 117 8.27 -0.35 -22.08
CA ASN A 117 8.69 -0.84 -23.38
C ASN A 117 8.03 -0.03 -24.51
N GLU A 118 8.36 1.26 -24.60
CA GLU A 118 7.82 2.17 -25.59
C GLU A 118 8.28 1.75 -27.01
N VAL A 119 7.32 1.45 -27.88
CA VAL A 119 7.58 0.97 -29.25
C VAL A 119 8.24 2.05 -30.11
N SER A 120 7.77 3.29 -29.97
CA SER A 120 8.30 4.45 -30.69
C SER A 120 8.67 5.54 -29.67
N PRO A 121 9.93 5.55 -29.18
CA PRO A 121 10.44 6.66 -28.38
C PRO A 121 10.22 7.98 -29.12
N GLY A 122 9.79 9.00 -28.38
CA GLY A 122 9.28 10.25 -28.95
C GLY A 122 10.09 11.46 -28.53
N LYS A 123 9.44 12.63 -28.50
CA LYS A 123 10.08 13.92 -28.19
C LYS A 123 10.68 13.93 -26.77
N GLY A 124 12.00 13.85 -26.67
CA GLY A 124 12.76 14.13 -25.45
C GLY A 124 12.26 13.36 -24.22
N ILE A 125 12.02 14.08 -23.11
CA ILE A 125 11.60 13.52 -21.82
C ILE A 125 10.15 12.98 -21.81
N PHE A 126 9.34 13.26 -22.84
CA PHE A 126 7.92 12.91 -22.85
C PHE A 126 7.65 11.44 -23.25
N ARG A 127 8.60 10.78 -23.92
CA ARG A 127 8.50 9.37 -24.31
C ARG A 127 9.87 8.70 -24.21
N THR A 128 10.23 8.32 -23.00
CA THR A 128 11.45 7.56 -22.68
C THR A 128 11.11 6.14 -22.21
N LYS A 129 12.08 5.22 -22.32
CA LYS A 129 11.95 3.86 -21.78
C LYS A 129 12.22 3.77 -20.28
N GLU A 130 12.86 4.78 -19.71
CA GLU A 130 13.24 4.87 -18.31
C GLU A 130 12.99 6.30 -17.80
N PHE A 131 12.37 6.40 -16.63
CA PHE A 131 12.04 7.66 -15.96
C PHE A 131 11.79 7.42 -14.47
N GLU A 132 11.76 8.48 -13.68
CA GLU A 132 11.39 8.39 -12.26
C GLU A 132 9.93 8.81 -12.07
N GLN A 133 9.22 8.09 -11.19
CA GLN A 133 7.84 8.37 -10.83
C GLN A 133 7.71 8.54 -9.33
N LEU A 134 6.81 9.44 -8.94
CA LEU A 134 6.27 9.55 -7.58
C LEU A 134 4.85 9.01 -7.62
N GLU A 135 4.57 8.02 -6.78
CA GLU A 135 3.25 7.40 -6.62
C GLU A 135 2.81 7.50 -5.16
N LEU A 136 1.50 7.71 -4.95
CA LEU A 136 0.86 7.75 -3.65
C LEU A 136 -0.44 6.93 -3.72
N GLU A 137 -0.52 5.89 -2.91
CA GLU A 137 -1.71 5.08 -2.74
C GLU A 137 -2.35 5.38 -1.39
N GLU A 138 -3.61 5.82 -1.37
CA GLU A 138 -4.35 6.10 -0.13
C GLU A 138 -5.54 5.14 0.04
N PHE A 139 -5.52 4.34 1.10
CA PHE A 139 -6.53 3.38 1.51
C PHE A 139 -7.60 4.06 2.37
N ILE A 140 -8.78 4.26 1.79
CA ILE A 140 -9.90 4.98 2.39
C ILE A 140 -11.19 4.15 2.37
N SER A 141 -12.17 4.55 3.19
CA SER A 141 -13.53 4.00 3.06
C SER A 141 -14.18 4.53 1.77
N ALA A 142 -15.01 3.71 1.11
CA ALA A 142 -15.68 4.09 -0.13
C ALA A 142 -16.48 5.40 -0.01
N SER A 143 -17.12 5.64 1.13
CA SER A 143 -17.86 6.89 1.44
C SER A 143 -17.01 8.16 1.43
N ASN A 144 -15.69 8.04 1.58
CA ASN A 144 -14.75 9.16 1.62
C ASN A 144 -13.98 9.34 0.30
N SER A 145 -14.25 8.52 -0.72
CA SER A 145 -13.53 8.49 -2.00
C SER A 145 -13.43 9.87 -2.67
N GLU A 146 -14.58 10.47 -2.97
CA GLU A 146 -14.65 11.77 -3.65
C GLU A 146 -13.99 12.89 -2.83
N LYS A 147 -14.27 12.95 -1.53
CA LYS A 147 -13.68 13.95 -0.63
C LYS A 147 -12.15 13.86 -0.61
N THR A 148 -11.62 12.64 -0.57
CA THR A 148 -10.18 12.38 -0.51
C THR A 148 -9.52 12.76 -1.83
N MET A 149 -10.09 12.35 -2.97
CA MET A 149 -9.58 12.72 -4.30
C MET A 149 -9.53 14.24 -4.50
N LEU A 150 -10.58 14.96 -4.10
CA LEU A 150 -10.60 16.43 -4.15
C LEU A 150 -9.61 17.08 -3.17
N SER A 151 -9.30 16.42 -2.06
CA SER A 151 -8.26 16.86 -1.14
C SER A 151 -6.87 16.68 -1.76
N GLN A 152 -6.59 15.51 -2.34
CA GLN A 152 -5.33 15.24 -3.02
C GLN A 152 -5.08 16.20 -4.19
N LYS A 153 -6.09 16.45 -5.03
CA LYS A 153 -6.02 17.47 -6.09
C LYS A 153 -5.58 18.85 -5.56
N ARG A 154 -6.17 19.28 -4.43
CA ARG A 154 -5.82 20.56 -3.80
C ARG A 154 -4.41 20.59 -3.25
N GLU A 155 -3.93 19.49 -2.67
CA GLU A 155 -2.55 19.37 -2.19
C GLU A 155 -1.55 19.39 -3.35
N ILE A 156 -1.85 18.72 -4.47
CA ILE A 156 -1.03 18.78 -5.69
C ILE A 156 -1.00 20.21 -6.23
N GLU A 157 -2.15 20.88 -6.36
CA GLU A 157 -2.20 22.28 -6.82
C GLU A 157 -1.39 23.21 -5.91
N ARG A 158 -1.47 23.02 -4.58
CA ARG A 158 -0.67 23.78 -3.61
C ARG A 158 0.83 23.50 -3.79
N PHE A 159 1.22 22.25 -3.99
CA PHE A 159 2.61 21.89 -4.23
C PHE A 159 3.17 22.56 -5.49
N LEU A 160 2.43 22.49 -6.60
CA LEU A 160 2.83 23.12 -7.87
C LEU A 160 2.97 24.65 -7.74
N THR A 161 2.03 25.31 -7.06
CA THR A 161 1.99 26.77 -6.97
C THR A 161 2.89 27.35 -5.88
N THR A 162 3.01 26.68 -4.74
CA THR A 162 3.71 27.21 -3.55
C THR A 162 5.14 26.70 -3.45
N VAL A 163 5.40 25.46 -3.85
CA VAL A 163 6.74 24.84 -3.76
C VAL A 163 7.50 24.97 -5.07
N LEU A 164 6.84 24.67 -6.20
CA LEU A 164 7.45 24.76 -7.53
C LEU A 164 7.25 26.10 -8.23
N ASN A 165 6.41 26.98 -7.66
CA ASN A 165 6.14 28.32 -8.17
C ASN A 165 5.60 28.37 -9.62
N PHE A 166 4.81 27.35 -10.02
CA PHE A 166 4.11 27.35 -11.30
C PHE A 166 2.90 28.27 -11.29
N SER A 167 2.67 28.95 -12.42
CA SER A 167 1.44 29.71 -12.65
C SER A 167 0.25 28.76 -12.78
N LYS A 168 -0.90 29.15 -12.22
CA LYS A 168 -2.16 28.40 -12.40
C LYS A 168 -2.62 28.32 -13.85
N ALA A 169 -2.13 29.21 -14.72
CA ALA A 169 -2.43 29.15 -16.15
C ALA A 169 -1.56 28.13 -16.91
N SER A 170 -0.50 27.61 -16.28
CA SER A 170 0.44 26.67 -16.91
C SER A 170 -0.03 25.22 -16.83
N PHE A 171 -1.04 24.90 -16.04
CA PHE A 171 -1.54 23.54 -15.88
C PHE A 171 -3.05 23.51 -15.64
N GLU A 172 -3.67 22.38 -15.93
CA GLU A 172 -5.10 22.16 -15.72
C GLU A 172 -5.37 20.74 -15.27
N PHE A 173 -6.44 20.55 -14.50
CA PHE A 173 -6.92 19.23 -14.11
C PHE A 173 -8.14 18.87 -14.93
N ARG A 174 -8.08 17.75 -15.65
CA ARG A 174 -9.17 17.26 -16.51
C ARG A 174 -9.70 15.94 -15.96
N GLU A 175 -11.03 15.85 -15.83
CA GLU A 175 -11.68 14.59 -15.50
C GLU A 175 -11.74 13.69 -16.73
N THR A 176 -11.29 12.44 -16.59
CA THR A 176 -11.33 11.46 -17.66
C THR A 176 -12.76 11.03 -17.94
N LYS A 177 -13.16 10.99 -19.21
CA LYS A 177 -14.51 10.55 -19.60
C LYS A 177 -14.70 9.07 -19.31
N THR A 178 -15.93 8.65 -19.05
CA THR A 178 -16.27 7.28 -18.69
C THR A 178 -15.76 6.24 -19.69
N GLU A 179 -15.77 6.56 -20.99
CA GLU A 179 -15.33 5.65 -22.06
C GLU A 179 -13.81 5.47 -22.12
N GLU A 180 -13.05 6.39 -21.54
CA GLU A 180 -11.59 6.40 -21.51
C GLU A 180 -11.04 5.88 -20.17
N LEU A 181 -11.92 5.62 -19.20
CA LEU A 181 -11.52 5.09 -17.90
C LEU A 181 -10.95 3.68 -18.02
N PRO A 182 -9.83 3.40 -17.32
CA PRO A 182 -9.40 2.02 -17.11
C PRO A 182 -10.50 1.19 -16.44
N HIS A 183 -10.61 -0.09 -16.80
CA HIS A 183 -11.63 -1.01 -16.28
C HIS A 183 -11.65 -1.17 -14.74
N TYR A 184 -10.57 -0.78 -14.06
CA TYR A 184 -10.43 -0.81 -12.60
C TYR A 184 -10.71 0.55 -11.92
N SER A 185 -10.91 1.62 -12.68
CA SER A 185 -11.09 2.98 -12.18
C SER A 185 -12.56 3.38 -12.15
N LEU A 186 -13.02 3.90 -11.01
CA LEU A 186 -14.35 4.53 -10.91
C LEU A 186 -14.35 5.98 -11.42
N LYS A 187 -13.23 6.70 -11.23
CA LYS A 187 -13.05 8.10 -11.62
C LYS A 187 -11.56 8.45 -11.64
N ASN A 188 -11.12 9.19 -12.66
CA ASN A 188 -9.75 9.69 -12.79
C ASN A 188 -9.76 11.21 -13.02
N ILE A 189 -8.77 11.89 -12.46
CA ILE A 189 -8.49 13.30 -12.74
C ILE A 189 -7.02 13.41 -13.10
N ASP A 190 -6.74 13.78 -14.34
CA ASP A 190 -5.39 13.90 -14.87
C ASP A 190 -4.94 15.37 -14.79
N LEU A 191 -3.66 15.57 -14.47
CA LEU A 191 -3.00 16.88 -14.48
C LEU A 191 -2.27 17.06 -15.82
N TYR A 192 -2.68 18.05 -16.59
CA TYR A 192 -2.03 18.47 -17.83
C TYR A 192 -1.21 19.72 -17.61
N TYR A 193 -0.07 19.83 -18.27
CA TYR A 193 0.76 21.04 -18.30
C TYR A 193 0.81 21.57 -19.73
N ASN A 194 0.68 22.89 -19.88
CA ASN A 194 0.62 23.59 -21.16
C ASN A 194 2.03 23.76 -21.73
N PHE A 195 2.55 22.70 -22.35
CA PHE A 195 3.79 22.77 -23.13
C PHE A 195 3.56 23.46 -24.48
N GLU A 196 4.63 23.98 -25.09
CA GLU A 196 4.56 24.70 -26.38
C GLU A 196 3.95 23.88 -27.53
N PHE A 197 3.99 22.55 -27.42
CA PHE A 197 3.48 21.62 -28.43
C PHE A 197 2.06 21.10 -28.14
N GLY A 198 1.41 21.58 -27.07
CA GLY A 198 0.08 21.12 -26.64
C GLY A 198 0.13 20.05 -25.57
#